data_AF-A0A1Z5JDM2-F1
#
_entry.id   AF-A0A1Z5JDM2-F1
#
_cell.length_a   1.000
_cell.length_b   1.000
_cell.length_c   1.000
_cell.angle_alpha   90.00
_cell.angle_beta   90.00
_cell.angle_gamma   90.00
#
_symmetry.space_group_name_H-M   'P 1'
#
loop_
_entity.id
_entity.type
_entity.pdbx_description
1 polymer ?
#
loop_
_entity_poly.entity_id
_entity_poly.type
_entity_poly.pdbx_seq_one_letter_code
_entity_poly.pdbx_strand_id
1 'polypeptide(L)'
;MNFFALFLFSAAASVEKSFAFATLGRSRSTAQKIFFVFTTNSNSRVRRFSRVSSDPSPIGTSSLNVDYNNLYESTAAYLTNVEDRPDQLQNFVNWVTILRVVLPSLGLAASAKVTYSAIAMVLANWIDDSGVFAVVAQDASQFIQNILTTSGLVFALLLGQTYYFMYQQQEAIYLALFAEVTMAKSLLEQIALVSQGRKELYSRMLFCMHTYVHEDLTQFTTADPAVMISAPPSDDPLEDILYLTSVGEPSIIYQTVRSLRQARAQRLGALQRKLPELHMPLLWTLFAIVLFTFPLLGAGSQTIGGSEILAVQSWYLSFLVFGMGLTIGVVNELQRPSLRGAYNAQLVLNVMATGLIEEIDLRLSGQIAMNAMDPSIDSDGSFDEDELFNL
;
A
#
# COMPACT_ATOMS: atom_id res chain seq x y z
N MET A 1 24.98 -14.03 -27.80
CA MET A 1 24.01 -12.91 -27.88
C MET A 1 22.65 -13.22 -27.27
N ASN A 2 21.98 -14.33 -27.60
CA ASN A 2 20.60 -14.53 -27.12
C ASN A 2 20.45 -14.78 -25.61
N PHE A 3 21.38 -15.46 -24.95
CA PHE A 3 21.16 -15.91 -23.57
C PHE A 3 21.18 -14.80 -22.51
N PHE A 4 22.00 -13.75 -22.70
CA PHE A 4 22.17 -12.67 -21.71
C PHE A 4 21.13 -11.55 -21.88
N ALA A 5 20.79 -11.22 -23.14
CA ALA A 5 19.61 -10.43 -23.44
C ALA A 5 18.34 -11.18 -23.00
N LEU A 6 18.24 -12.50 -23.21
CA LEU A 6 17.16 -13.31 -22.63
C LEU A 6 17.21 -13.37 -21.11
N PHE A 7 18.36 -13.27 -20.44
CA PHE A 7 18.41 -13.31 -18.98
C PHE A 7 17.98 -11.97 -18.37
N LEU A 8 18.39 -10.84 -18.97
CA LEU A 8 17.88 -9.52 -18.59
C LEU A 8 16.42 -9.31 -19.01
N PHE A 9 16.01 -9.74 -20.20
CA PHE A 9 14.60 -9.79 -20.60
C PHE A 9 13.82 -10.83 -19.83
N SER A 10 14.39 -11.94 -19.35
CA SER A 10 13.66 -12.95 -18.57
C SER A 10 13.66 -12.61 -17.09
N ALA A 11 14.62 -11.87 -16.56
CA ALA A 11 14.55 -11.33 -15.21
C ALA A 11 13.58 -10.14 -15.18
N ALA A 12 13.70 -9.20 -16.13
CA ALA A 12 12.73 -8.14 -16.34
C ALA A 12 11.34 -8.71 -16.67
N ALA A 13 11.20 -9.66 -17.59
CA ALA A 13 9.93 -10.30 -17.92
C ALA A 13 9.48 -11.37 -16.92
N SER A 14 10.29 -11.85 -15.97
CA SER A 14 9.81 -12.71 -14.87
C SER A 14 9.22 -11.85 -13.75
N VAL A 15 9.85 -10.69 -13.49
CA VAL A 15 9.29 -9.64 -12.63
C VAL A 15 8.03 -9.05 -13.28
N GLU A 16 8.07 -8.78 -14.59
CA GLU A 16 6.94 -8.24 -15.37
C GLU A 16 5.89 -9.31 -15.67
N LYS A 17 6.19 -10.61 -15.82
CA LYS A 17 5.18 -11.68 -15.90
C LYS A 17 4.55 -11.96 -14.54
N SER A 18 5.29 -11.86 -13.44
CA SER A 18 4.69 -11.89 -12.10
C SER A 18 3.81 -10.66 -11.86
N PHE A 19 4.17 -9.50 -12.43
CA PHE A 19 3.36 -8.28 -12.42
C PHE A 19 2.15 -8.36 -13.38
N ALA A 20 2.34 -8.91 -14.58
CA ALA A 20 1.37 -9.01 -15.66
C ALA A 20 0.39 -10.15 -15.43
N PHE A 21 0.76 -11.26 -14.77
CA PHE A 21 -0.24 -12.23 -14.29
C PHE A 21 -1.12 -11.62 -13.18
N ALA A 22 -0.55 -10.77 -12.31
CA ALA A 22 -1.31 -10.08 -11.27
C ALA A 22 -2.18 -8.91 -11.82
N THR A 23 -1.76 -8.25 -12.91
CA THR A 23 -2.53 -7.14 -13.54
C THR A 23 -3.44 -7.57 -14.69
N LEU A 24 -3.08 -8.56 -15.53
CA LEU A 24 -4.01 -9.17 -16.51
C LEU A 24 -5.08 -10.05 -15.87
N GLY A 25 -4.80 -10.67 -14.71
CA GLY A 25 -5.85 -11.32 -13.91
C GLY A 25 -6.93 -10.34 -13.43
N ARG A 26 -6.56 -9.08 -13.20
CA ARG A 26 -7.48 -7.97 -12.88
C ARG A 26 -8.14 -7.36 -14.11
N SER A 27 -7.39 -7.12 -15.20
CA SER A 27 -7.90 -6.46 -16.40
C SER A 27 -8.87 -7.31 -17.22
N ARG A 28 -8.69 -8.64 -17.31
CA ARG A 28 -9.66 -9.53 -17.99
C ARG A 28 -10.98 -9.68 -17.24
N SER A 29 -10.97 -9.61 -15.90
CA SER A 29 -12.18 -9.63 -15.07
C SER A 29 -13.01 -8.35 -15.23
N THR A 30 -12.35 -7.18 -15.36
CA THR A 30 -13.04 -5.90 -15.55
C THR A 30 -13.52 -5.70 -16.99
N ALA A 31 -12.76 -6.15 -18.00
CA ALA A 31 -13.16 -6.03 -19.40
C ALA A 31 -14.33 -6.97 -19.79
N GLN A 32 -14.42 -8.16 -19.18
CA GLN A 32 -15.58 -9.05 -19.39
C GLN A 32 -16.85 -8.60 -18.68
N LYS A 33 -16.76 -7.76 -17.63
CA LYS A 33 -17.93 -7.15 -16.98
C LYS A 33 -18.45 -5.89 -17.69
N ILE A 34 -17.61 -5.20 -18.47
CA ILE A 34 -18.02 -3.97 -19.17
C ILE A 34 -18.69 -4.25 -20.53
N PHE A 35 -18.46 -5.42 -21.15
CA PHE A 35 -19.02 -5.73 -22.47
C PHE A 35 -20.37 -6.48 -22.47
N PHE A 36 -20.99 -6.70 -21.30
CA PHE A 36 -22.24 -7.48 -21.19
C PHE A 36 -23.41 -6.79 -20.46
N VAL A 37 -23.39 -5.47 -20.30
CA VAL A 37 -24.50 -4.71 -19.69
C VAL A 37 -25.01 -3.61 -20.65
N PHE A 38 -25.28 -3.98 -21.90
CA PHE A 38 -26.04 -3.15 -22.82
C PHE A 38 -27.03 -4.00 -23.63
N THR A 39 -27.96 -4.66 -22.92
CA THR A 39 -29.21 -5.15 -23.50
C THR A 39 -30.33 -5.05 -22.48
N THR A 40 -31.14 -4.00 -22.66
CA THR A 40 -32.60 -3.91 -22.42
C THR A 40 -33.23 -4.96 -21.48
N ASN A 41 -33.74 -4.52 -20.33
CA ASN A 41 -35.06 -5.00 -19.89
C ASN A 41 -35.76 -4.01 -18.95
N SER A 42 -36.83 -3.42 -19.44
CA SER A 42 -37.86 -2.78 -18.64
C SER A 42 -38.58 -3.85 -17.82
N ASN A 43 -38.61 -3.76 -16.50
CA ASN A 43 -39.77 -4.25 -15.76
C ASN A 43 -39.90 -3.63 -14.37
N SER A 44 -41.14 -3.27 -14.09
CA SER A 44 -41.70 -2.60 -12.93
C SER A 44 -41.61 -3.39 -11.62
N ARG A 45 -41.52 -2.63 -10.52
CA ARG A 45 -42.16 -2.81 -9.19
C ARG A 45 -42.22 -4.23 -8.59
N VAL A 46 -41.69 -4.37 -7.36
CA VAL A 46 -42.42 -4.51 -6.08
C VAL A 46 -41.38 -4.92 -5.02
N ARG A 47 -41.07 -4.02 -4.08
CA ARG A 47 -40.27 -4.34 -2.88
C ARG A 47 -41.12 -5.23 -1.96
N ARG A 48 -40.89 -6.54 -1.98
CA ARG A 48 -41.32 -7.45 -0.92
C ARG A 48 -40.30 -7.38 0.20
N PHE A 49 -40.70 -6.77 1.31
CA PHE A 49 -40.03 -6.92 2.60
C PHE A 49 -40.16 -8.38 3.04
N SER A 50 -39.08 -9.14 2.91
CA SER A 50 -38.91 -10.43 3.58
C SER A 50 -38.56 -10.18 5.04
N ARG A 51 -39.35 -10.76 5.95
CA ARG A 51 -39.08 -10.89 7.39
C ARG A 51 -37.66 -11.41 7.59
N VAL A 52 -36.84 -10.62 8.28
CA VAL A 52 -35.59 -11.08 8.89
C VAL A 52 -35.97 -11.97 10.07
N SER A 53 -35.60 -13.25 10.01
CA SER A 53 -35.72 -14.16 11.13
C SER A 53 -34.58 -13.85 12.11
N SER A 54 -34.94 -13.61 13.36
CA SER A 54 -34.03 -13.31 14.46
C SER A 54 -33.63 -14.61 15.14
N ASP A 55 -32.58 -15.27 14.64
CA ASP A 55 -31.84 -16.26 15.42
C ASP A 55 -30.52 -15.63 15.88
N PRO A 56 -30.31 -15.42 17.20
CA PRO A 56 -29.02 -14.97 17.71
C PRO A 56 -28.05 -16.14 17.70
N SER A 57 -27.20 -16.21 16.67
CA SER A 57 -26.01 -17.06 16.69
C SER A 57 -25.04 -16.58 17.78
N PRO A 58 -24.33 -17.49 18.47
CA PRO A 58 -23.35 -17.12 19.47
C PRO A 58 -22.26 -16.25 18.84
N ILE A 59 -21.92 -15.15 19.52
CA ILE A 59 -20.84 -14.22 19.17
C ILE A 59 -19.55 -15.02 19.06
N GLY A 60 -19.20 -15.38 17.82
CA GLY A 60 -17.87 -15.84 17.50
C GLY A 60 -16.94 -14.65 17.64
N THR A 61 -15.87 -14.80 18.41
CA THR A 61 -14.71 -13.92 18.30
C THR A 61 -14.35 -13.87 16.82
N SER A 62 -14.55 -12.72 16.20
CA SER A 62 -14.21 -12.47 14.80
C SER A 62 -12.70 -12.62 14.65
N SER A 63 -12.24 -13.85 14.43
CA SER A 63 -10.86 -14.08 14.04
C SER A 63 -10.65 -13.26 12.77
N LEU A 64 -9.62 -12.42 12.79
CA LEU A 64 -9.17 -11.72 11.60
C LEU A 64 -8.90 -12.81 10.58
N ASN A 65 -9.82 -13.02 9.63
CA ASN A 65 -9.65 -14.03 8.60
C ASN A 65 -8.58 -13.52 7.63
N VAL A 66 -7.32 -13.69 8.03
CA VAL A 66 -6.15 -13.26 7.28
C VAL A 66 -6.00 -14.24 6.13
N ASP A 67 -6.63 -13.92 5.00
CA ASP A 67 -6.46 -14.70 3.77
C ASP A 67 -5.01 -14.55 3.27
N TYR A 68 -4.24 -15.64 3.30
CA TYR A 68 -2.81 -15.68 2.97
C TYR A 68 -2.60 -15.94 1.49
N ASN A 69 -2.88 -14.94 0.65
CA ASN A 69 -2.82 -15.10 -0.80
C ASN A 69 -1.40 -15.00 -1.40
N ASN A 70 -0.38 -14.73 -0.59
CA ASN A 70 0.99 -14.48 -1.06
C ASN A 70 2.02 -15.38 -0.35
N LEU A 71 3.01 -15.87 -1.10
CA LEU A 71 4.08 -16.76 -0.62
C LEU A 71 4.82 -16.17 0.59
N TYR A 72 5.07 -14.85 0.57
CA TYR A 72 5.73 -14.15 1.67
C TYR A 72 4.88 -14.08 2.92
N GLU A 73 3.56 -13.93 2.78
CA GLU A 73 2.62 -13.89 3.92
C GLU A 73 2.48 -15.27 4.56
N SER A 74 2.41 -16.34 3.75
CA SER A 74 2.40 -17.72 4.24
C SER A 74 3.71 -18.07 4.98
N THR A 75 4.86 -17.64 4.44
CA THR A 75 6.17 -17.89 5.08
C THR A 75 6.31 -17.09 6.38
N ALA A 76 5.87 -15.83 6.39
CA ALA A 76 5.89 -15.02 7.60
C ALA A 76 4.95 -15.59 8.69
N ALA A 77 3.76 -16.06 8.30
CA ALA A 77 2.80 -16.66 9.22
C ALA A 77 3.36 -17.93 9.87
N TYR A 78 4.03 -18.78 9.07
CA TYR A 78 4.73 -19.96 9.57
C TYR A 78 5.83 -19.60 10.58
N LEU A 79 6.58 -18.53 10.34
CA LEU A 79 7.68 -18.10 11.22
C LEU A 79 7.21 -17.45 12.52
N THR A 80 6.04 -16.80 12.50
CA THR A 80 5.58 -15.97 13.62
C THR A 80 4.55 -16.65 14.52
N ASN A 81 4.08 -17.86 14.19
CA ASN A 81 3.03 -18.58 14.95
C ASN A 81 1.90 -17.62 15.37
N VAL A 82 1.33 -16.92 14.38
CA VAL A 82 0.38 -15.83 14.63
C VAL A 82 -0.86 -16.36 15.34
N GLU A 83 -0.98 -16.04 16.61
CA GLU A 83 -2.21 -16.04 17.39
C GLU A 83 -2.77 -14.60 17.32
N ASP A 84 -4.10 -14.41 17.44
CA ASP A 84 -4.83 -13.15 17.13
C ASP A 84 -4.49 -11.93 18.03
N ARG A 85 -3.29 -11.85 18.62
CA ARG A 85 -2.87 -10.75 19.49
C ARG A 85 -2.23 -9.58 18.70
N PRO A 86 -2.49 -8.33 19.09
CA PRO A 86 -2.04 -7.13 18.36
C PRO A 86 -0.50 -6.95 18.34
N ASP A 87 0.20 -7.43 19.36
CA ASP A 87 1.67 -7.42 19.46
C ASP A 87 2.32 -8.38 18.45
N GLN A 88 1.68 -9.51 18.18
CA GLN A 88 2.14 -10.49 17.20
C GLN A 88 1.91 -10.01 15.76
N LEU A 89 0.87 -9.20 15.55
CA LEU A 89 0.56 -8.62 14.24
C LEU A 89 1.67 -7.66 13.77
N GLN A 90 2.23 -6.84 14.67
CA GLN A 90 3.36 -5.97 14.34
C GLN A 90 4.60 -6.78 13.93
N ASN A 91 4.89 -7.86 14.66
CA ASN A 91 6.00 -8.76 14.34
C ASN A 91 5.80 -9.45 12.99
N PHE A 92 4.60 -9.96 12.72
CA PHE A 92 4.24 -10.55 11.43
C PHE A 92 4.49 -9.57 10.28
N VAL A 93 3.99 -8.34 10.41
CA VAL A 93 4.12 -7.32 9.37
C VAL A 93 5.58 -6.91 9.13
N ASN A 94 6.38 -6.80 10.20
CA ASN A 94 7.82 -6.57 10.09
C ASN A 94 8.52 -7.70 9.32
N TRP A 95 8.19 -8.95 9.64
CA TRP A 95 8.74 -10.12 8.94
C TRP A 95 8.34 -10.20 7.47
N VAL A 96 7.08 -9.88 7.14
CA VAL A 96 6.62 -9.80 5.75
C VAL A 96 7.46 -8.77 4.98
N THR A 97 7.70 -7.61 5.58
CA THR A 97 8.48 -6.52 4.96
C THR A 97 9.94 -6.93 4.77
N ILE A 98 10.56 -7.52 5.80
CA ILE A 98 11.92 -8.05 5.74
C ILE A 98 12.04 -9.09 4.61
N LEU A 99 11.14 -10.07 4.57
CA LEU A 99 11.18 -11.12 3.54
C LEU A 99 10.98 -10.56 2.14
N ARG A 100 10.08 -9.58 1.97
CA ARG A 100 9.77 -9.01 0.66
C ARG A 100 10.86 -8.09 0.13
N VAL A 101 11.63 -7.44 1.00
CA VAL A 101 12.69 -6.48 0.62
C VAL A 101 14.08 -7.13 0.65
N VAL A 102 14.43 -7.81 1.73
CA VAL A 102 15.78 -8.36 1.96
C VAL A 102 16.04 -9.61 1.12
N LEU A 103 15.06 -10.49 0.94
CA LEU A 103 15.28 -11.74 0.22
C LEU A 103 15.54 -11.51 -1.29
N PRO A 104 14.77 -10.65 -2.00
CA PRO A 104 15.09 -10.31 -3.38
C PRO A 104 16.42 -9.56 -3.53
N SER A 105 16.74 -8.65 -2.61
CA SER A 105 18.01 -7.90 -2.67
C SER A 105 19.22 -8.81 -2.44
N LEU A 106 19.11 -9.79 -1.53
CA LEU A 106 20.13 -10.81 -1.30
C LEU A 106 20.28 -11.74 -2.51
N GLY A 107 19.16 -12.14 -3.14
CA GLY A 107 19.16 -12.89 -4.38
C GLY A 107 19.87 -12.15 -5.52
N LEU A 108 19.57 -10.85 -5.69
CA LEU A 108 20.26 -10.00 -6.66
C LEU A 108 21.75 -9.87 -6.36
N ALA A 109 22.12 -9.65 -5.09
CA ALA A 109 23.52 -9.56 -4.67
C ALA A 109 24.31 -10.84 -4.94
N ALA A 110 23.76 -12.00 -4.57
CA ALA A 110 24.36 -13.31 -4.83
C ALA A 110 24.50 -13.56 -6.35
N SER A 111 23.47 -13.22 -7.12
CA SER A 111 23.52 -13.34 -8.58
C SER A 111 24.59 -12.44 -9.20
N ALA A 112 24.73 -11.21 -8.71
CA ALA A 112 25.75 -10.27 -9.17
C ALA A 112 27.16 -10.79 -8.86
N LYS A 113 27.38 -11.32 -7.65
CA LYS A 113 28.67 -11.92 -7.27
C LYS A 113 29.09 -13.04 -8.23
N VAL A 114 28.17 -13.97 -8.53
CA VAL A 114 28.46 -15.13 -9.39
C VAL A 114 28.64 -14.71 -10.85
N THR A 115 27.80 -13.79 -11.34
CA THR A 115 27.82 -13.41 -12.77
C THR A 115 28.89 -12.38 -13.10
N TYR A 116 29.38 -11.60 -12.13
CA TYR A 116 30.32 -10.50 -12.36
C TYR A 116 31.55 -10.91 -13.16
N SER A 117 32.26 -11.95 -12.73
CA SER A 117 33.50 -12.39 -13.36
C SER A 117 33.27 -12.87 -14.81
N ALA A 118 32.20 -13.62 -15.04
CA ALA A 118 31.83 -14.08 -16.38
C ALA A 118 31.48 -12.91 -17.31
N ILE A 119 30.74 -11.92 -16.82
CA ILE A 119 30.36 -10.75 -17.61
C ILE A 119 31.59 -9.91 -17.95
N ALA A 120 32.48 -9.67 -16.98
CA ALA A 120 33.71 -8.90 -17.20
C ALA A 120 34.61 -9.55 -18.26
N MET A 121 34.80 -10.87 -18.20
CA MET A 121 35.59 -11.60 -19.20
C MET A 121 34.97 -11.57 -20.59
N VAL A 122 33.64 -11.72 -20.70
CA VAL A 122 32.94 -11.60 -21.99
C VAL A 122 33.08 -10.19 -22.55
N LEU A 123 32.98 -9.16 -21.70
CA LEU A 123 33.17 -7.78 -22.12
C LEU A 123 34.61 -7.54 -22.60
N ALA A 124 35.60 -8.05 -21.88
CA ALA A 124 37.01 -7.91 -22.27
C ALA A 124 37.26 -8.51 -23.66
N ASN A 125 36.75 -9.72 -23.93
CA ASN A 125 36.86 -10.38 -25.23
C ASN A 125 36.12 -9.65 -26.36
N TRP A 126 35.09 -8.86 -26.05
CA TRP A 126 34.35 -8.09 -27.03
C TRP A 126 35.07 -6.80 -27.43
N ILE A 127 35.93 -6.27 -26.55
CA ILE A 127 36.62 -4.99 -26.74
C ILE A 127 38.08 -5.23 -27.16
N ASP A 128 38.41 -6.39 -27.74
CA ASP A 128 39.76 -6.88 -28.08
C ASP A 128 40.53 -6.06 -29.14
N ASP A 129 40.06 -4.85 -29.47
CA ASP A 129 40.76 -3.89 -30.31
C ASP A 129 41.79 -3.10 -29.46
N SER A 130 42.94 -3.74 -29.28
CA SER A 130 44.06 -3.34 -28.41
C SER A 130 44.51 -1.87 -28.46
N GLY A 131 44.30 -1.18 -29.59
CA GLY A 131 44.65 0.24 -29.74
C GLY A 131 43.63 1.20 -29.10
N VAL A 132 42.34 0.89 -29.19
CA VAL A 132 41.27 1.70 -28.58
C VAL A 132 41.27 1.46 -27.07
N PHE A 133 41.49 0.23 -26.62
CA PHE A 133 41.49 -0.09 -25.19
C PHE A 133 42.68 0.48 -24.43
N ALA A 134 43.85 0.68 -25.04
CA ALA A 134 45.00 1.30 -24.37
C ALA A 134 44.80 2.81 -24.14
N VAL A 135 44.26 3.52 -25.15
CA VAL A 135 43.92 4.95 -25.05
C VAL A 135 42.70 5.16 -24.14
N VAL A 136 41.70 4.28 -24.25
CA VAL A 136 40.54 4.25 -23.36
C VAL A 136 40.99 3.87 -21.96
N ALA A 137 41.85 2.88 -21.69
CA ALA A 137 42.25 2.53 -20.31
C ALA A 137 42.97 3.69 -19.57
N GLN A 138 43.67 4.56 -20.29
CA GLN A 138 44.33 5.74 -19.70
C GLN A 138 43.33 6.86 -19.33
N ASP A 139 42.36 7.19 -20.18
CA ASP A 139 41.36 8.26 -19.93
C ASP A 139 40.01 7.76 -19.38
N ALA A 140 39.71 6.46 -19.50
CA ALA A 140 38.42 5.87 -19.15
C ALA A 140 38.26 5.61 -17.67
N SER A 141 39.35 5.52 -16.90
CA SER A 141 39.23 5.51 -15.44
C SER A 141 38.48 6.77 -14.98
N GLN A 142 38.85 7.94 -15.52
CA GLN A 142 38.19 9.21 -15.22
C GLN A 142 36.80 9.31 -15.86
N PHE A 143 36.63 8.88 -17.13
CA PHE A 143 35.32 8.92 -17.79
C PHE A 143 34.28 8.00 -17.12
N ILE A 144 34.66 6.77 -16.79
CA ILE A 144 33.77 5.81 -16.13
C ILE A 144 33.49 6.25 -14.69
N GLN A 145 34.47 6.80 -13.97
CA GLN A 145 34.23 7.40 -12.67
C GLN A 145 33.26 8.57 -12.76
N ASN A 146 33.41 9.46 -13.74
CA ASN A 146 32.50 10.59 -13.95
C ASN A 146 31.07 10.12 -14.29
N ILE A 147 30.92 9.09 -15.14
CA ILE A 147 29.61 8.48 -15.42
C ILE A 147 29.04 7.90 -14.13
N LEU A 148 29.79 7.07 -13.41
CA LEU A 148 29.34 6.42 -12.18
C LEU A 148 28.91 7.45 -11.13
N THR A 149 29.70 8.50 -10.94
CA THR A 149 29.37 9.59 -10.02
C THR A 149 28.13 10.34 -10.47
N THR A 150 28.03 10.69 -11.76
CA THR A 150 26.88 11.44 -12.28
C THR A 150 25.59 10.59 -12.23
N SER A 151 25.61 9.37 -12.75
CA SER A 151 24.46 8.46 -12.72
C SER A 151 24.10 8.04 -11.30
N GLY A 152 25.10 7.83 -10.44
CA GLY A 152 24.89 7.50 -9.03
C GLY A 152 24.26 8.65 -8.24
N LEU A 153 24.70 9.89 -8.48
CA LEU A 153 24.09 11.07 -7.87
C LEU A 153 22.67 11.30 -8.38
N VAL A 154 22.43 11.20 -9.69
CA VAL A 154 21.07 11.32 -10.26
C VAL A 154 20.17 10.23 -9.68
N PHE A 155 20.67 9.00 -9.55
CA PHE A 155 19.93 7.90 -8.94
C PHE A 155 19.59 8.19 -7.48
N ALA A 156 20.58 8.58 -6.66
CA ALA A 156 20.38 8.89 -5.26
C ALA A 156 19.39 10.06 -5.06
N LEU A 157 19.48 11.10 -5.89
CA LEU A 157 18.57 12.24 -5.86
C LEU A 157 17.14 11.83 -6.23
N LEU A 158 16.94 11.13 -7.35
CA LEU A 158 15.62 10.67 -7.76
C LEU A 158 15.03 9.71 -6.73
N LEU A 159 15.81 8.75 -6.24
CA LEU A 159 15.40 7.81 -5.21
C LEU A 159 14.98 8.55 -3.92
N GLY A 160 15.79 9.51 -3.46
CA GLY A 160 15.50 10.30 -2.26
C GLY A 160 14.22 11.13 -2.39
N GLN A 161 14.02 11.80 -3.52
CA GLN A 161 12.78 12.55 -3.78
C GLN A 161 11.55 11.64 -3.86
N THR A 162 11.71 10.47 -4.48
CA THR A 162 10.64 9.46 -4.57
C THR A 162 10.26 8.95 -3.19
N TYR A 163 11.27 8.62 -2.37
CA TYR A 163 11.07 8.17 -1.00
C TYR A 163 10.34 9.23 -0.18
N TYR A 164 10.80 10.48 -0.21
CA TYR A 164 10.16 11.59 0.52
C TYR A 164 8.69 11.77 0.12
N PHE A 165 8.42 11.81 -1.18
CA PHE A 165 7.07 11.97 -1.69
C PHE A 165 6.14 10.80 -1.27
N MET A 166 6.62 9.56 -1.39
CA MET A 166 5.83 8.37 -1.01
C MET A 166 5.58 8.32 0.49
N TYR A 167 6.57 8.71 1.30
CA TYR A 167 6.43 8.80 2.74
C TYR A 167 5.37 9.84 3.14
N GLN A 168 5.44 11.06 2.58
CA GLN A 168 4.42 12.09 2.82
C GLN A 168 3.03 11.65 2.37
N GLN A 169 2.93 10.92 1.25
CA GLN A 169 1.65 10.39 0.80
C GLN A 169 1.07 9.40 1.82
N GLN A 170 1.89 8.52 2.38
CA GLN A 170 1.46 7.58 3.43
C GLN A 170 1.00 8.31 4.68
N GLU A 171 1.76 9.29 5.16
CA GLU A 171 1.37 10.12 6.30
C GLU A 171 0.01 10.79 6.07
N ALA A 172 -0.21 11.37 4.89
CA ALA A 172 -1.49 11.98 4.54
C ALA A 172 -2.64 10.95 4.53
N ILE A 173 -2.40 9.72 4.07
CA ILE A 173 -3.38 8.63 4.13
C ILE A 173 -3.72 8.30 5.58
N TYR A 174 -2.70 8.16 6.45
CA TYR A 174 -2.91 7.88 7.87
C TYR A 174 -3.76 8.96 8.55
N LEU A 175 -3.40 10.24 8.38
CA LEU A 175 -4.13 11.35 8.99
C LEU A 175 -5.57 11.44 8.49
N ALA A 176 -5.79 11.30 7.18
CA ALA A 176 -7.14 11.32 6.61
C ALA A 176 -7.99 10.14 7.12
N LEU A 177 -7.38 8.97 7.27
CA LEU A 177 -8.05 7.79 7.81
C LEU A 177 -8.48 7.97 9.27
N PHE A 178 -7.59 8.49 10.12
CA PHE A 178 -7.92 8.79 11.51
C PHE A 178 -9.03 9.82 11.63
N ALA A 179 -9.01 10.86 10.78
CA ALA A 179 -10.08 11.84 10.72
C ALA A 179 -11.42 11.19 10.32
N GLU A 180 -11.44 10.35 9.29
CA GLU A 180 -12.67 9.67 8.82
C GLU A 180 -13.26 8.73 9.89
N VAL A 181 -12.43 7.91 10.55
CA VAL A 181 -12.86 7.02 11.63
C VAL A 181 -13.39 7.81 12.83
N THR A 182 -12.72 8.90 13.21
CA THR A 182 -13.17 9.75 14.33
C THR A 182 -14.53 10.37 14.02
N MET A 183 -14.73 10.88 12.80
CA MET A 183 -16.02 11.44 12.40
C MET A 183 -17.11 10.37 12.29
N ALA A 184 -16.75 9.15 11.87
CA ALA A 184 -17.65 8.02 11.84
C ALA A 184 -18.14 7.64 13.26
N LYS A 185 -17.26 7.63 14.25
CA LYS A 185 -17.63 7.42 15.67
C LYS A 185 -18.52 8.54 16.21
N SER A 186 -18.16 9.80 15.95
CA SER A 186 -18.98 10.94 16.38
C SER A 186 -20.39 10.89 15.76
N LEU A 187 -20.51 10.51 14.48
CA LEU A 187 -21.81 10.32 13.84
C LEU A 187 -22.61 9.21 14.52
N LEU A 188 -21.96 8.11 14.87
CA LEU A 188 -22.58 6.96 15.53
C LEU A 188 -23.10 7.32 16.95
N GLU A 189 -22.38 8.16 17.70
CA GLU A 189 -22.86 8.73 18.96
C GLU A 189 -24.08 9.65 18.75
N GLN A 190 -24.03 10.52 17.74
CA GLN A 190 -25.14 11.42 17.43
C GLN A 190 -26.39 10.68 16.95
N ILE A 191 -26.23 9.61 16.18
CA ILE A 191 -27.33 8.72 15.78
C ILE A 191 -28.00 8.14 17.02
N ALA A 192 -27.22 7.70 18.02
CA ALA A 192 -27.79 7.21 19.28
C ALA A 192 -28.58 8.31 20.00
N LEU A 193 -28.03 9.52 20.14
CA LEU A 193 -28.73 10.61 20.82
C LEU A 193 -30.03 11.03 20.11
N VAL A 194 -30.01 11.19 18.80
CA VAL A 194 -31.16 11.70 18.03
C VAL A 194 -32.29 10.68 17.90
N SER A 195 -31.93 9.40 17.88
CA SER A 195 -32.89 8.30 17.78
C SER A 195 -33.43 7.84 19.15
N GLN A 196 -33.07 8.53 20.24
CA GLN A 196 -33.54 8.20 21.58
C GLN A 196 -35.08 8.16 21.60
N GLY A 197 -35.62 6.99 21.97
CA GLY A 197 -37.07 6.74 21.98
C GLY A 197 -37.69 6.30 20.65
N ARG A 198 -36.95 6.25 19.54
CA ARG A 198 -37.43 5.81 18.21
C ARG A 198 -36.64 4.61 17.67
N LYS A 199 -36.97 3.41 18.17
CA LYS A 199 -36.26 2.15 17.86
C LYS A 199 -36.13 1.84 16.36
N GLU A 200 -37.19 2.05 15.58
CA GLU A 200 -37.15 1.76 14.13
C GLU A 200 -36.21 2.69 13.36
N LEU A 201 -36.12 3.95 13.78
CA LEU A 201 -35.26 4.95 13.16
C LEU A 201 -33.79 4.70 13.51
N TYR A 202 -33.50 4.33 14.77
CA TYR A 202 -32.17 3.94 15.22
C TYR A 202 -31.61 2.75 14.43
N SER A 203 -32.37 1.66 14.32
CA SER A 203 -31.94 0.45 13.63
C SER A 203 -31.65 0.70 12.14
N ARG A 204 -32.45 1.55 11.48
CA ARG A 204 -32.19 1.94 10.08
C ARG A 204 -30.93 2.76 9.92
N MET A 205 -30.67 3.74 10.80
CA MET A 205 -29.45 4.56 10.74
C MET A 205 -28.20 3.74 11.03
N LEU A 206 -28.27 2.82 12.00
CA LEU A 206 -27.18 1.88 12.27
C LEU A 206 -26.90 0.97 11.07
N PHE A 207 -27.95 0.51 10.36
CA PHE A 207 -27.76 -0.28 9.16
C PHE A 207 -27.06 0.52 8.05
N CYS A 208 -27.46 1.76 7.79
CA CYS A 208 -26.75 2.64 6.84
C CYS A 208 -25.29 2.86 7.24
N MET A 209 -25.03 3.04 8.54
CA MET A 209 -23.66 3.18 9.06
C MET A 209 -22.84 1.90 8.87
N HIS A 210 -23.45 0.73 9.15
CA HIS A 210 -22.83 -0.57 8.89
C HIS A 210 -22.46 -0.72 7.41
N THR A 211 -23.40 -0.40 6.50
CA THR A 211 -23.15 -0.41 5.05
C THR A 211 -22.01 0.53 4.67
N TYR A 212 -21.97 1.76 5.18
CA TYR A 212 -20.88 2.69 4.93
C TYR A 212 -19.51 2.13 5.37
N VAL A 213 -19.42 1.62 6.60
CA VAL A 213 -18.16 1.11 7.13
C VAL A 213 -17.71 -0.13 6.36
N HIS A 214 -18.63 -1.07 6.12
CA HIS A 214 -18.30 -2.31 5.44
C HIS A 214 -18.01 -2.12 3.95
N GLU A 215 -18.82 -1.34 3.24
CA GLU A 215 -18.73 -1.20 1.79
C GLU A 215 -17.85 -0.04 1.31
N ASP A 216 -17.55 0.97 2.13
CA ASP A 216 -16.73 2.11 1.68
C ASP A 216 -15.42 2.26 2.46
N LEU A 217 -15.50 2.17 3.80
CA LEU A 217 -14.31 2.37 4.63
C LEU A 217 -13.31 1.22 4.51
N THR A 218 -13.78 -0.04 4.45
CA THR A 218 -12.87 -1.19 4.29
C THR A 218 -12.36 -1.40 2.85
N GLN A 219 -12.99 -0.76 1.85
CA GLN A 219 -12.62 -0.91 0.45
C GLN A 219 -11.41 -0.04 0.06
N PHE A 220 -10.21 -0.48 0.44
CA PHE A 220 -8.94 0.14 0.00
C PHE A 220 -8.37 -0.47 -1.28
N THR A 221 -8.79 -1.70 -1.61
CA THR A 221 -8.08 -2.53 -2.58
C THR A 221 -8.86 -2.78 -3.86
N THR A 222 -10.20 -2.70 -3.84
CA THR A 222 -11.05 -3.30 -4.88
C THR A 222 -11.47 -2.32 -5.97
N ALA A 223 -11.73 -1.05 -5.62
CA ALA A 223 -12.16 -0.02 -6.56
C ALA A 223 -11.11 1.09 -6.68
N ASP A 224 -11.00 1.68 -7.87
CA ASP A 224 -10.16 2.86 -8.10
C ASP A 224 -10.75 4.05 -7.29
N PRO A 225 -9.96 4.75 -6.45
CA PRO A 225 -10.44 5.90 -5.68
C PRO A 225 -11.15 6.96 -6.53
N ALA A 226 -10.76 7.11 -7.80
CA ALA A 226 -11.45 8.01 -8.73
C ALA A 226 -12.91 7.59 -8.99
N VAL A 227 -13.17 6.29 -9.10
CA VAL A 227 -14.51 5.73 -9.30
C VAL A 227 -15.34 5.91 -8.03
N MET A 228 -14.75 5.67 -6.86
CA MET A 228 -15.43 5.83 -5.57
C MET A 228 -15.86 7.29 -5.32
N ILE A 229 -15.02 8.27 -5.69
CA ILE A 229 -15.37 9.69 -5.62
C ILE A 229 -16.49 10.05 -6.61
N SER A 230 -16.53 9.40 -7.78
CA SER A 230 -17.53 9.67 -8.81
C SER A 230 -18.90 9.04 -8.57
N ALA A 231 -19.06 8.27 -7.49
CA ALA A 231 -20.32 7.61 -7.16
C ALA A 231 -21.45 8.65 -7.01
N PRO A 232 -22.64 8.39 -7.57
CA PRO A 232 -23.75 9.32 -7.49
C PRO A 232 -24.22 9.43 -6.03
N PRO A 233 -24.75 10.60 -5.60
CA PRO A 233 -25.25 10.78 -4.24
C PRO A 233 -26.35 9.81 -3.82
N SER A 234 -27.09 9.23 -4.79
CA SER A 234 -28.12 8.21 -4.54
C SER A 234 -27.59 6.91 -3.99
N ASP A 235 -26.32 6.62 -4.22
CA ASP A 235 -25.67 5.36 -3.84
C ASP A 235 -24.85 5.54 -2.55
N ASP A 236 -24.87 6.74 -1.96
CA ASP A 236 -24.16 7.05 -0.72
C ASP A 236 -25.03 6.72 0.51
N PRO A 237 -24.68 5.72 1.34
CA PRO A 237 -25.44 5.38 2.55
C PRO A 237 -25.51 6.53 3.56
N LEU A 238 -24.60 7.51 3.48
CA LEU A 238 -24.65 8.71 4.30
C LEU A 238 -25.78 9.67 3.88
N GLU A 239 -26.21 9.63 2.60
CA GLU A 239 -27.37 10.42 2.12
C GLU A 239 -28.67 9.87 2.70
N ASP A 240 -28.78 8.56 2.88
CA ASP A 240 -29.94 7.94 3.52
C ASP A 240 -30.05 8.36 5.00
N ILE A 241 -28.93 8.46 5.73
CA ILE A 241 -28.90 8.98 7.10
C ILE A 241 -29.37 10.45 7.11
N LEU A 242 -28.91 11.24 6.14
CA LEU A 242 -29.34 12.62 5.99
C LEU A 242 -30.86 12.69 5.76
N TYR A 243 -31.40 11.90 4.83
CA TYR A 243 -32.82 11.88 4.51
C TYR A 243 -33.69 11.42 5.69
N LEU A 244 -33.21 10.46 6.48
CA LEU A 244 -33.91 9.98 7.68
C LEU A 244 -33.90 11.03 8.81
N THR A 245 -32.98 11.99 8.78
CA THR A 245 -32.82 13.04 9.80
C THR A 245 -33.28 14.42 9.33
N SER A 246 -33.56 14.61 8.03
CA SER A 246 -33.79 15.91 7.38
C SER A 246 -35.19 16.51 7.61
N VAL A 247 -35.86 16.22 8.73
CA VAL A 247 -37.18 16.79 9.03
C VAL A 247 -37.02 18.07 9.84
N GLY A 248 -36.89 19.23 9.18
CA GLY A 248 -36.85 20.56 9.82
C GLY A 248 -35.54 21.33 9.63
N GLU A 249 -35.14 22.08 10.67
CA GLU A 249 -33.88 22.87 10.70
C GLU A 249 -32.63 22.00 10.55
N PRO A 250 -31.52 22.54 10.02
CA PRO A 250 -30.28 21.80 9.86
C PRO A 250 -29.78 21.29 11.22
N SER A 251 -29.84 19.98 11.41
CA SER A 251 -29.41 19.31 12.63
C SER A 251 -27.89 19.18 12.70
N ILE A 252 -27.35 18.95 13.89
CA ILE A 252 -25.91 18.69 14.09
C ILE A 252 -25.42 17.48 13.28
N ILE A 253 -26.32 16.54 12.98
CA ILE A 253 -26.06 15.36 12.14
C ILE A 253 -25.71 15.77 10.70
N TYR A 254 -26.35 16.82 10.17
CA TYR A 254 -26.00 17.33 8.85
C TYR A 254 -24.53 17.79 8.82
N GLN A 255 -24.06 18.45 9.86
CA GLN A 255 -22.68 18.93 9.94
C GLN A 255 -21.69 17.78 10.07
N THR A 256 -21.99 16.74 10.85
CA THR A 256 -21.12 15.56 10.97
C THR A 256 -21.11 14.72 9.71
N VAL A 257 -22.24 14.46 9.07
CA VAL A 257 -22.29 13.77 7.78
C VAL A 257 -21.50 14.53 6.71
N ARG A 258 -21.65 15.86 6.65
CA ARG A 258 -20.85 16.71 5.73
C ARG A 258 -19.36 16.57 6.00
N SER A 259 -18.96 16.60 7.27
CA SER A 259 -17.56 16.52 7.66
C SER A 259 -16.99 15.11 7.44
N LEU A 260 -17.79 14.07 7.62
CA LEU A 260 -17.45 12.68 7.29
C LEU A 260 -17.20 12.52 5.79
N ARG A 261 -18.08 13.09 4.95
CA ARG A 261 -17.86 13.13 3.48
C ARG A 261 -16.60 13.87 3.09
N GLN A 262 -16.28 14.96 3.79
CA GLN A 262 -15.04 15.69 3.58
C GLN A 262 -13.81 14.84 3.96
N ALA A 263 -13.86 14.13 5.08
CA ALA A 263 -12.80 13.21 5.50
C ALA A 263 -12.63 12.04 4.52
N ARG A 264 -13.74 11.45 4.06
CA ARG A 264 -13.76 10.44 2.98
C ARG A 264 -13.10 10.96 1.71
N ALA A 265 -13.45 12.17 1.26
CA ALA A 265 -12.85 12.78 0.08
C ALA A 265 -11.34 13.03 0.25
N GLN A 266 -10.90 13.42 1.45
CA GLN A 266 -9.47 13.56 1.78
C GLN A 266 -8.75 12.21 1.74
N ARG A 267 -9.33 11.14 2.31
CA ARG A 267 -8.78 9.78 2.23
C ARG A 267 -8.64 9.33 0.78
N LEU A 268 -9.72 9.41 0.01
CA LEU A 268 -9.72 8.98 -1.39
C LEU A 268 -8.76 9.82 -2.24
N GLY A 269 -8.64 11.12 -1.98
CA GLY A 269 -7.66 12.01 -2.63
C GLY A 269 -6.21 11.71 -2.22
N ALA A 270 -5.97 11.26 -0.99
CA ALA A 270 -4.65 10.82 -0.55
C ALA A 270 -4.27 9.45 -1.15
N LEU A 271 -5.26 8.57 -1.36
CA LEU A 271 -5.09 7.26 -2.01
C LEU A 271 -4.87 7.35 -3.53
N GLN A 272 -5.26 8.46 -4.17
CA GLN A 272 -5.00 8.65 -5.59
C GLN A 272 -3.49 8.59 -5.89
N ARG A 273 -3.11 7.79 -6.89
CA ARG A 273 -1.74 7.71 -7.36
C ARG A 273 -1.34 9.02 -8.03
N LYS A 274 -0.55 9.82 -7.33
CA LYS A 274 -0.02 11.10 -7.84
C LYS A 274 1.27 10.92 -8.66
N LEU A 275 2.03 9.84 -8.41
CA LEU A 275 3.21 9.53 -9.21
C LEU A 275 2.83 8.76 -10.49
N PRO A 276 3.41 9.14 -11.65
CA PRO A 276 3.28 8.38 -12.88
C PRO A 276 3.82 6.96 -12.71
N GLU A 277 3.16 5.98 -13.32
CA GLU A 277 3.61 4.58 -13.29
C GLU A 277 4.98 4.38 -13.95
N LEU A 278 5.37 5.29 -14.85
CA LEU A 278 6.66 5.29 -15.55
C LEU A 278 7.84 5.65 -14.64
N HIS A 279 7.60 6.29 -13.49
CA HIS A 279 8.69 6.73 -12.61
C HIS A 279 9.49 5.57 -12.03
N MET A 280 8.82 4.48 -11.65
CA MET A 280 9.47 3.27 -11.13
C MET A 280 10.33 2.52 -12.15
N PRO A 281 9.87 2.21 -13.37
CA PRO A 281 10.72 1.58 -14.38
C PRO A 281 11.89 2.48 -14.78
N LEU A 282 11.73 3.81 -14.72
CA LEU A 282 12.85 4.74 -14.93
C LEU A 282 13.92 4.59 -13.83
N LEU A 283 13.51 4.49 -12.57
CA LEU A 283 14.42 4.25 -11.45
C LEU A 283 15.15 2.90 -11.55
N TRP A 284 14.43 1.83 -11.96
CA TRP A 284 15.01 0.52 -12.23
C TRP A 284 16.00 0.53 -13.40
N THR A 285 15.69 1.30 -14.46
CA THR A 285 16.60 1.46 -15.61
C THR A 285 17.88 2.16 -15.19
N LEU A 286 17.77 3.23 -14.40
CA LEU A 286 18.93 3.95 -13.90
C LEU A 286 19.78 3.09 -12.96
N PHE A 287 19.14 2.29 -12.09
CA PHE A 287 19.82 1.27 -11.30
C PHE A 287 20.59 0.27 -12.16
N ALA A 288 19.98 -0.25 -13.23
CA ALA A 288 20.65 -1.16 -14.15
C ALA A 288 21.85 -0.51 -14.86
N ILE A 289 21.73 0.76 -15.26
CA ILE A 289 22.85 1.52 -15.87
C ILE A 289 24.02 1.64 -14.87
N VAL A 290 23.74 2.02 -13.62
CA VAL A 290 24.76 2.11 -12.56
C VAL A 290 25.42 0.75 -12.29
N LEU A 291 24.66 -0.35 -12.34
CA LEU A 291 25.25 -1.67 -12.17
C LEU A 291 26.13 -2.08 -13.34
N PHE A 292 25.77 -1.70 -14.57
CA PHE A 292 26.49 -2.10 -15.77
C PHE A 292 27.86 -1.40 -15.91
N THR A 293 28.08 -0.27 -15.26
CA THR A 293 29.39 0.39 -15.25
C THR A 293 30.46 -0.43 -14.50
N PHE A 294 30.09 -1.27 -13.54
CA PHE A 294 31.03 -2.04 -12.74
C PHE A 294 31.71 -3.20 -13.51
N PRO A 295 30.99 -4.03 -14.28
CA PRO A 295 31.63 -5.01 -15.17
C PRO A 295 32.55 -4.37 -16.20
N LEU A 296 32.22 -3.16 -16.67
CA LEU A 296 33.04 -2.43 -17.64
C LEU A 296 34.38 -1.98 -17.03
N LEU A 297 34.38 -1.53 -15.77
CA LEU A 297 35.61 -1.31 -14.99
C LEU A 297 36.38 -2.61 -14.75
N GLY A 298 35.67 -3.69 -14.43
CA GLY A 298 36.25 -5.01 -14.18
C GLY A 298 37.03 -5.55 -15.39
N ALA A 299 36.46 -5.41 -16.59
CA ALA A 299 37.11 -5.80 -17.85
C ALA A 299 38.45 -5.07 -18.06
N GLY A 300 38.52 -3.78 -17.74
CA GLY A 300 39.78 -3.01 -17.74
C GLY A 300 40.80 -3.56 -16.77
N SER A 301 40.40 -3.80 -15.51
CA SER A 301 41.31 -4.27 -14.47
C SER A 301 41.85 -5.69 -14.69
N GLN A 302 41.08 -6.57 -15.36
CA GLN A 302 41.50 -7.93 -15.70
C GLN A 302 42.78 -7.92 -16.54
N THR A 303 42.89 -6.99 -17.50
CA THR A 303 44.03 -6.91 -18.42
C THR A 303 45.35 -6.58 -17.71
N ILE A 304 45.29 -5.93 -16.54
CA ILE A 304 46.46 -5.43 -15.80
C ILE A 304 46.80 -6.32 -14.61
N GLY A 305 45.81 -6.79 -13.86
CA GLY A 305 46.03 -7.39 -12.53
C GLY A 305 45.49 -8.79 -12.30
N GLY A 306 45.03 -9.48 -13.36
CA GLY A 306 44.68 -10.90 -13.30
C GLY A 306 43.36 -11.24 -12.58
N SER A 307 43.11 -12.53 -12.38
CA SER A 307 41.83 -13.08 -11.91
C SER A 307 41.55 -12.87 -10.41
N GLU A 308 42.58 -12.69 -9.59
CA GLU A 308 42.42 -12.50 -8.14
C GLU A 308 41.77 -11.15 -7.80
N ILE A 309 42.05 -10.10 -8.58
CA ILE A 309 41.46 -8.76 -8.39
C ILE A 309 39.95 -8.78 -8.70
N LEU A 310 39.54 -9.52 -9.74
CA LEU A 310 38.13 -9.69 -10.10
C LEU A 310 37.33 -10.38 -8.97
N ALA A 311 37.94 -11.33 -8.26
CA ALA A 311 37.28 -12.00 -7.14
C ALA A 311 36.98 -11.03 -5.99
N VAL A 312 37.91 -10.15 -5.65
CA VAL A 312 37.71 -9.12 -4.62
C VAL A 312 36.67 -8.09 -5.07
N GLN A 313 36.74 -7.60 -6.31
CA GLN A 313 35.76 -6.66 -6.87
C GLN A 313 34.34 -7.24 -6.90
N SER A 314 34.18 -8.54 -7.15
CA SER A 314 32.88 -9.21 -7.16
C SER A 314 32.16 -9.13 -5.81
N TRP A 315 32.91 -9.18 -4.69
CA TRP A 315 32.36 -9.02 -3.35
C TRP A 315 31.89 -7.59 -3.09
N TYR A 316 32.68 -6.59 -3.51
CA TYR A 316 32.28 -5.19 -3.40
C TYR A 316 31.03 -4.88 -4.22
N LEU A 317 30.94 -5.39 -5.46
CA LEU A 317 29.75 -5.24 -6.27
C LEU A 317 28.53 -5.90 -5.61
N SER A 318 28.70 -7.11 -5.06
CA SER A 318 27.61 -7.79 -4.34
C SER A 318 27.06 -6.94 -3.19
N PHE A 319 27.93 -6.29 -2.42
CA PHE A 319 27.51 -5.42 -1.32
C PHE A 319 26.78 -4.17 -1.82
N LEU A 320 27.26 -3.56 -2.91
CA LEU A 320 26.61 -2.41 -3.54
C LEU A 320 25.23 -2.76 -4.11
N VAL A 321 25.12 -3.87 -4.84
CA VAL A 321 23.86 -4.39 -5.39
C VAL A 321 22.88 -4.68 -4.25
N PHE A 322 23.35 -5.25 -3.14
CA PHE A 322 22.53 -5.47 -1.96
C PHE A 322 21.97 -4.15 -1.40
N GLY A 323 22.83 -3.16 -1.14
CA GLY A 323 22.41 -1.86 -0.59
C GLY A 323 21.44 -1.11 -1.50
N MET A 324 21.73 -1.03 -2.79
CA MET A 324 20.84 -0.40 -3.77
C MET A 324 19.54 -1.18 -3.95
N GLY A 325 19.60 -2.52 -3.99
CA GLY A 325 18.41 -3.37 -4.06
C GLY A 325 17.50 -3.24 -2.84
N LEU A 326 18.08 -3.11 -1.63
CA LEU A 326 17.34 -2.81 -0.42
C LEU A 326 16.61 -1.47 -0.52
N THR A 327 17.30 -0.41 -0.92
CA THR A 327 16.69 0.93 -0.99
C THR A 327 15.57 1.01 -2.02
N ILE A 328 15.76 0.46 -3.23
CA ILE A 328 14.67 0.36 -4.23
C ILE A 328 13.54 -0.54 -3.71
N GLY A 329 13.86 -1.63 -3.03
CA GLY A 329 12.88 -2.53 -2.42
C GLY A 329 11.99 -1.82 -1.40
N VAL A 330 12.58 -0.99 -0.53
CA VAL A 330 11.83 -0.15 0.42
C VAL A 330 10.92 0.82 -0.33
N VAL A 331 11.43 1.54 -1.35
CA VAL A 331 10.60 2.50 -2.11
C VAL A 331 9.46 1.80 -2.86
N ASN A 332 9.71 0.59 -3.38
CA ASN A 332 8.67 -0.22 -4.03
C ASN A 332 7.62 -0.73 -3.05
N GLU A 333 8.00 -1.00 -1.80
CA GLU A 333 7.04 -1.33 -0.73
C GLU A 333 6.18 -0.11 -0.40
N LEU A 334 6.78 1.08 -0.30
CA LEU A 334 6.05 2.32 -0.03
C LEU A 334 5.03 2.67 -1.12
N GLN A 335 5.35 2.34 -2.38
CA GLN A 335 4.49 2.59 -3.54
C GLN A 335 3.16 1.81 -3.50
N ARG A 336 3.04 0.78 -2.66
CA ARG A 336 1.87 -0.10 -2.62
C ARG A 336 1.08 0.08 -1.32
N PRO A 337 0.35 1.20 -1.16
CA PRO A 337 -0.46 1.47 0.03
C PRO A 337 -1.66 0.52 0.18
N SER A 338 -1.89 -0.41 -0.75
CA SER A 338 -2.96 -1.40 -0.64
C SER A 338 -2.48 -2.80 -0.18
N LEU A 339 -1.17 -3.06 -0.10
CA LEU A 339 -0.63 -4.38 0.27
C LEU A 339 -0.14 -4.41 1.72
N ARG A 340 -0.51 -5.45 2.49
CA ARG A 340 -0.04 -5.65 3.87
C ARG A 340 1.49 -5.55 3.95
N GLY A 341 2.00 -4.63 4.77
CA GLY A 341 3.41 -4.28 4.94
C GLY A 341 3.59 -3.28 6.10
N ALA A 342 4.81 -3.14 6.62
CA ALA A 342 5.11 -2.35 7.84
C ALA A 342 4.84 -0.86 7.69
N TYR A 343 4.85 -0.38 6.45
CA TYR A 343 4.61 1.01 6.11
C TYR A 343 3.19 1.26 5.61
N ASN A 344 2.27 0.28 5.74
CA ASN A 344 0.94 0.38 5.16
C ASN A 344 -0.16 0.72 6.19
N ALA A 345 -0.95 1.74 5.88
CA ALA A 345 -2.16 2.16 6.58
C ALA A 345 -3.27 1.11 6.64
N GLN A 346 -3.28 0.11 5.74
CA GLN A 346 -4.30 -0.94 5.70
C GLN A 346 -4.43 -1.70 7.02
N LEU A 347 -3.32 -1.94 7.72
CA LEU A 347 -3.34 -2.68 8.97
C LEU A 347 -4.10 -1.91 10.06
N VAL A 348 -3.73 -0.64 10.22
CA VAL A 348 -4.33 0.25 11.21
C VAL A 348 -5.79 0.50 10.85
N LEU A 349 -6.11 0.68 9.56
CA LEU A 349 -7.48 0.71 9.09
C LEU A 349 -8.24 -0.53 9.52
N ASN A 350 -7.75 -1.73 9.21
CA ASN A 350 -8.49 -2.96 9.50
C ASN A 350 -8.79 -3.05 10.99
N VAL A 351 -7.83 -2.71 11.86
CA VAL A 351 -8.06 -2.67 13.32
C VAL A 351 -9.12 -1.63 13.68
N MET A 352 -9.03 -0.41 13.15
CA MET A 352 -9.99 0.67 13.43
C MET A 352 -11.40 0.38 12.90
N ALA A 353 -11.49 -0.14 11.67
CA ALA A 353 -12.74 -0.48 11.02
C ALA A 353 -13.39 -1.70 11.68
N THR A 354 -12.62 -2.74 12.03
CA THR A 354 -13.14 -3.89 12.79
C THR A 354 -13.69 -3.44 14.14
N GLY A 355 -12.96 -2.60 14.89
CA GLY A 355 -13.47 -2.06 16.15
C GLY A 355 -14.76 -1.26 15.99
N LEU A 356 -14.91 -0.51 14.89
CA LEU A 356 -16.14 0.21 14.58
C LEU A 356 -17.30 -0.73 14.18
N ILE A 357 -17.02 -1.78 13.41
CA ILE A 357 -18.00 -2.80 13.03
C ILE A 357 -18.50 -3.53 14.27
N GLU A 358 -17.59 -3.98 15.14
CA GLU A 358 -17.94 -4.63 16.41
C GLU A 358 -18.83 -3.73 17.28
N GLU A 359 -18.50 -2.44 17.37
CA GLU A 359 -19.33 -1.47 18.11
C GLU A 359 -20.74 -1.33 17.51
N ILE A 360 -20.85 -1.28 16.18
CA ILE A 360 -22.15 -1.22 15.48
C ILE A 360 -22.96 -2.51 15.72
N ASP A 361 -22.32 -3.67 15.64
CA ASP A 361 -22.97 -4.97 15.84
C ASP A 361 -23.45 -5.18 17.28
N LEU A 362 -22.66 -4.73 18.27
CA LEU A 362 -23.06 -4.70 19.68
C LEU A 362 -24.27 -3.79 19.93
N ARG A 363 -24.36 -2.68 19.20
CA ARG A 363 -25.50 -1.75 19.26
C ARG A 363 -26.74 -2.29 18.52
N LEU A 364 -26.56 -2.97 17.38
CA LEU A 364 -27.64 -3.62 16.63
C LEU A 364 -28.24 -4.82 17.38
N SER A 365 -27.39 -5.62 18.04
CA SER A 365 -27.82 -6.75 18.89
C SER A 365 -28.48 -6.31 20.20
N GLY A 366 -28.43 -5.01 20.54
CA GLY A 366 -29.03 -4.44 21.74
C GLY A 366 -28.27 -4.76 23.04
N GLN A 367 -27.04 -5.30 22.94
CA GLN A 367 -26.19 -5.54 24.10
C GLN A 367 -25.69 -4.24 24.71
N ILE A 368 -25.41 -3.23 23.88
CA ILE A 368 -25.22 -1.84 24.32
C ILE A 368 -26.59 -1.18 24.30
N ALA A 369 -27.34 -1.31 25.40
CA ALA A 369 -28.59 -0.58 25.56
C ALA A 369 -28.30 0.92 25.72
N MET A 370 -29.10 1.78 25.06
CA MET A 370 -29.04 3.26 25.15
C MET A 370 -29.07 3.83 26.58
N ASN A 371 -29.32 2.99 27.59
CA ASN A 371 -29.40 3.38 29.01
C ASN A 371 -28.03 3.40 29.71
N ALA A 372 -26.94 2.97 29.05
CA ALA A 372 -25.59 2.97 29.61
C ALA A 372 -24.65 3.96 28.90
N MET A 373 -25.21 4.97 28.22
CA MET A 373 -24.44 6.08 27.65
C MET A 373 -24.19 7.10 28.77
N ASP A 374 -23.38 6.71 29.74
CA ASP A 374 -22.74 7.68 30.63
C ASP A 374 -21.83 8.51 29.71
N PRO A 375 -21.97 9.84 29.63
CA PRO A 375 -21.10 10.66 28.80
C PRO A 375 -19.68 10.43 29.31
N SER A 376 -18.83 9.78 28.51
CA SER A 376 -17.40 9.73 28.77
C SER A 376 -16.84 11.14 28.61
N ILE A 377 -17.00 11.93 29.66
CA ILE A 377 -16.20 13.09 30.01
C ILE A 377 -14.78 12.56 30.22
N ASP A 378 -14.00 12.48 29.15
CA ASP A 378 -12.54 12.37 29.19
C ASP A 378 -11.87 12.81 27.86
N SER A 379 -12.59 13.56 27.01
CA SER A 379 -12.05 14.17 25.79
C SER A 379 -12.06 15.71 25.83
N ASP A 380 -12.01 16.30 27.03
CA ASP A 380 -11.49 17.67 27.15
C ASP A 380 -9.99 17.55 27.40
N GLY A 381 -9.24 17.44 26.30
CA GLY A 381 -7.86 17.90 26.28
C GLY A 381 -7.86 19.42 26.45
N SER A 382 -8.13 19.89 27.66
CA SER A 382 -7.71 21.22 28.07
C SER A 382 -6.18 21.20 28.10
N PHE A 383 -5.57 21.72 27.04
CA PHE A 383 -4.22 22.25 27.15
C PHE A 383 -4.27 23.36 28.20
N ASP A 384 -3.76 23.07 29.40
CA ASP A 384 -3.45 24.09 30.40
C ASP A 384 -2.36 24.99 29.80
N GLU A 385 -2.77 26.13 29.24
CA GLU A 385 -1.85 27.19 28.79
C GLU A 385 -1.18 27.92 29.99
N ASP A 386 -1.50 27.54 31.23
CA ASP A 386 -1.01 28.21 32.43
C ASP A 386 0.38 27.76 32.92
N GLU A 387 1.00 26.73 32.33
CA GLU A 387 2.35 26.27 32.73
C GLU A 387 3.52 26.92 31.96
N LEU A 388 3.24 27.78 30.98
CA LEU A 388 4.28 28.42 30.12
C LEU A 388 4.76 29.80 30.59
N PHE A 389 4.34 30.27 31.77
CA PHE A 389 4.75 31.57 32.33
C PHE A 389 5.62 31.54 33.59
N ASN A 390 6.15 30.37 33.99
CA ASN A 390 7.06 30.26 35.14
C ASN A 390 8.38 29.53 34.84
N LEU A 391 9.08 29.93 33.77
CA LEU A 391 10.52 29.71 33.61
C LEU A 391 11.22 30.94 33.04
#